data_AF-A0ABD3JXH3-F1
#
_entry.id   AF-A0ABD3JXH3-F1
#
_cell.length_a   1.000
_cell.length_b   1.000
_cell.length_c   1.000
_cell.angle_alpha   90.00
_cell.angle_beta   90.00
_cell.angle_gamma   90.00
#
_symmetry.space_group_name_H-M   'P 1'
#
loop_
_entity.id
_entity.type
_entity.pdbx_description
1 polymer ?
#
loop_
_entity_poly.entity_id
_entity_poly.type
_entity_poly.pdbx_seq_one_letter_code
_entity_poly.pdbx_strand_id
1 'polypeptide(L)'
;MLGSPFLTRAKGFSAKVYVIEAAAKLGKLMMEDLVSMHEQFRQFYGSEEFSSPHWMKWEELESLPSALKEIVLGTDGIELGGWMPLYR
;
A
#
# COMPACT_ATOMS: atom_id res chain seq x y z
N MET A 1 8.76 -3.63 8.85
CA MET A 1 7.81 -4.75 8.62
C MET A 1 6.69 -4.38 7.64
N LEU A 2 6.20 -3.13 7.56
CA LEU A 2 5.05 -2.75 6.72
C LEU A 2 5.23 -2.91 5.19
N GLY A 3 6.43 -3.18 4.69
CA GLY A 3 6.64 -3.57 3.29
C GLY A 3 6.84 -5.08 3.10
N SER A 4 7.07 -5.81 4.21
CA SER A 4 7.52 -7.20 4.18
C SER A 4 6.52 -8.14 3.53
N PRO A 5 5.21 -8.09 3.84
CA PRO A 5 4.26 -9.02 3.22
C PRO A 5 4.19 -8.86 1.71
N PHE A 6 4.41 -7.65 1.18
CA PHE A 6 4.46 -7.43 -0.27
C PHE A 6 5.69 -8.06 -0.92
N LEU A 7 6.86 -7.89 -0.30
CA LEU A 7 8.10 -8.52 -0.76
C LEU A 7 8.03 -10.05 -0.69
N THR A 8 7.45 -10.60 0.39
CA THR A 8 7.35 -12.06 0.57
C THR A 8 6.28 -12.71 -0.32
N ARG A 9 5.27 -11.96 -0.76
CA ARG A 9 4.25 -12.43 -1.73
C ARG A 9 4.73 -12.28 -3.18
N ALA A 10 5.84 -11.57 -3.42
CA ALA A 10 6.38 -11.38 -4.76
C ALA A 10 6.78 -12.73 -5.36
N LYS A 11 6.45 -12.94 -6.64
CA LYS A 11 6.75 -14.17 -7.36
C LYS A 11 8.27 -14.40 -7.36
N GLY A 12 8.71 -15.54 -6.87
CA GLY A 12 10.13 -15.91 -6.80
C GLY A 12 10.82 -15.58 -5.48
N PHE A 13 10.12 -15.01 -4.50
CA PHE A 13 10.68 -14.86 -3.16
C PHE A 13 10.88 -16.23 -2.50
N SER A 14 12.14 -16.55 -2.16
CA SER A 14 12.52 -17.83 -1.52
C SER A 14 13.54 -17.64 -0.37
N ALA A 15 13.83 -16.39 -0.01
CA ALA A 15 14.82 -16.05 0.99
C ALA A 15 14.30 -16.27 2.42
N LYS A 16 15.22 -16.56 3.35
CA LYS A 16 14.93 -16.61 4.78
C LYS A 16 14.87 -15.20 5.35
N VAL A 17 13.84 -14.91 6.14
CA VAL A 17 13.68 -13.64 6.85
C VAL A 17 14.14 -13.84 8.30
N TYR A 18 15.10 -13.03 8.74
CA TYR A 18 15.60 -13.03 10.11
C TYR A 18 15.15 -11.75 10.82
N VAL A 19 14.58 -11.90 12.01
CA VAL A 19 14.09 -10.79 12.81
C VAL A 19 14.16 -11.18 14.29
N ILE A 20 14.45 -10.20 15.16
CA ILE A 20 14.28 -10.36 16.60
C ILE A 20 12.80 -10.47 16.98
N GLU A 21 12.49 -11.28 18.00
CA GLU A 21 11.10 -11.57 18.41
C GLU A 21 10.29 -10.31 18.75
N ALA A 22 10.90 -9.36 19.47
CA ALA A 22 10.24 -8.11 19.85
C ALA A 22 9.80 -7.29 18.63
N ALA A 23 10.66 -7.18 17.61
CA ALA A 23 10.34 -6.46 16.38
C ALA A 23 9.28 -7.20 15.54
N ALA A 24 9.26 -8.54 15.56
CA ALA A 24 8.22 -9.32 14.91
C ALA A 24 6.84 -9.08 15.56
N LYS A 25 6.78 -9.11 16.89
CA LYS A 25 5.55 -8.87 17.65
C LYS A 25 5.02 -7.45 17.45
N LEU A 26 5.88 -6.44 17.59
CA LEU A 26 5.49 -5.05 17.36
C LEU A 26 5.07 -4.81 15.91
N GLY A 27 5.83 -5.33 14.94
CA GLY A 27 5.50 -5.20 13.53
C GLY A 27 4.14 -5.82 13.19
N LYS A 28 3.82 -6.98 13.78
CA LYS A 28 2.50 -7.61 13.62
C LYS A 28 1.38 -6.71 14.14
N LEU A 29 1.50 -6.21 15.38
CA LEU A 29 0.49 -5.33 15.97
C LEU A 29 0.27 -4.06 15.12
N MET A 30 1.35 -3.44 14.64
CA MET A 30 1.26 -2.27 13.76
C MET A 30 0.54 -2.57 12.44
N MET A 31 0.76 -3.75 11.85
CA MET A 31 0.08 -4.16 10.61
C MET A 31 -1.40 -4.42 10.83
N GLU A 32 -1.75 -5.11 11.93
CA GLU A 32 -3.15 -5.41 12.30
C GLU A 32 -3.93 -4.11 12.57
N ASP A 33 -3.33 -3.21 13.35
CA ASP A 33 -3.93 -1.91 13.68
C ASP A 33 -4.11 -1.03 12.44
N LEU A 34 -3.11 -0.97 11.55
CA LEU A 34 -3.20 -0.21 10.30
C LEU A 34 -4.33 -0.72 9.39
N VAL A 35 -4.50 -2.04 9.26
CA VAL A 35 -5.59 -2.63 8.47
C VAL A 35 -6.94 -2.33 9.11
N SER A 36 -7.05 -2.45 10.43
CA SER A 36 -8.29 -2.16 11.16
C SER A 36 -8.70 -0.69 11.04
N MET A 37 -7.76 0.24 11.24
CA MET A 37 -8.01 1.67 11.07
C MET A 37 -8.42 2.01 9.62
N HIS A 38 -7.77 1.40 8.63
CA HIS A 38 -8.14 1.59 7.23
C HIS A 38 -9.55 1.07 6.93
N GLU A 39 -9.92 -0.08 7.48
CA GLU A 39 -11.27 -0.63 7.32
C GLU A 39 -12.32 0.29 7.94
N GLN A 40 -12.09 0.78 9.17
CA GLN A 40 -12.97 1.75 9.81
C GLN A 40 -13.09 3.03 8.98
N PHE A 41 -11.96 3.61 8.55
CA PHE A 41 -11.96 4.80 7.71
C PHE A 41 -12.79 4.58 6.44
N ARG A 42 -12.65 3.43 5.79
CA ARG A 42 -13.41 3.09 4.60
C ARG A 42 -14.89 2.87 4.87
N GLN A 43 -15.26 2.29 6.01
CA GLN A 43 -16.67 2.13 6.40
C GLN A 43 -17.37 3.49 6.60
N PHE A 44 -16.66 4.48 7.15
CA PHE A 44 -17.24 5.80 7.41
C PHE A 44 -17.14 6.78 6.22
N TYR A 45 -16.07 6.71 5.43
CA TYR A 45 -15.76 7.71 4.39
C TYR A 45 -15.60 7.12 2.99
N GLY A 46 -15.59 5.80 2.83
CA GLY A 46 -15.38 5.12 1.55
C GLY A 46 -16.68 4.86 0.79
N SER A 47 -16.55 4.66 -0.53
CA SER A 47 -17.62 4.13 -1.37
C SER A 47 -17.86 2.65 -1.06
N GLU A 48 -19.10 2.17 -1.23
CA GLU A 48 -19.43 0.74 -1.07
C GLU A 48 -18.71 -0.16 -2.08
N GLU A 49 -18.25 0.41 -3.20
CA GLU A 49 -17.47 -0.34 -4.19
C GLU A 49 -16.06 -0.64 -3.66
N PHE A 50 -15.72 -1.93 -3.62
CA PHE A 50 -14.39 -2.44 -3.27
C PHE A 50 -13.37 -2.25 -4.41
N SER A 51 -13.57 -1.25 -5.28
CA SER A 51 -12.67 -0.98 -6.40
C SER A 51 -11.40 -0.27 -5.92
N SER A 52 -10.29 -0.50 -6.63
CA SER A 52 -9.09 0.31 -6.44
C SER A 52 -9.43 1.78 -6.70
N PRO A 53 -8.78 2.74 -6.00
CA PRO A 53 -8.99 4.15 -6.26
C PRO A 53 -8.87 4.44 -7.75
N HIS A 54 -9.82 5.22 -8.24
CA HIS A 54 -9.91 5.65 -9.63
C HIS A 54 -8.59 6.20 -10.19
N TRP A 55 -7.87 7.00 -9.41
CA TRP A 55 -6.55 7.55 -9.77
C TRP A 55 -5.43 6.51 -9.93
N MET A 56 -5.57 5.29 -9.40
CA MET A 56 -4.62 4.21 -9.64
C MET A 56 -4.73 3.65 -11.08
N LYS A 57 -5.81 3.98 -11.81
CA LYS A 57 -5.90 3.75 -13.25
C LYS A 57 -5.13 4.85 -13.95
N TRP A 58 -4.18 4.47 -14.80
CA TRP A 58 -3.31 5.40 -15.53
C TRP A 58 -4.08 6.48 -16.29
N GLU A 59 -5.27 6.16 -16.79
CA GLU A 59 -6.15 7.05 -17.53
C GLU A 59 -6.68 8.22 -16.68
N GLU A 60 -6.78 8.05 -15.37
CA GLU A 60 -7.32 9.04 -14.44
C GLU A 60 -6.21 9.81 -13.69
N LEU A 61 -4.94 9.39 -13.82
CA LEU A 61 -3.78 10.06 -13.24
C LEU A 61 -3.61 11.50 -13.77
N GLU A 62 -3.95 11.72 -15.04
CA GLU A 62 -4.00 13.03 -15.71
C GLU A 62 -4.93 14.04 -15.00
N SER A 63 -5.95 13.55 -14.28
CA SER A 63 -6.90 14.41 -13.55
C SER A 63 -6.39 14.90 -12.20
N LEU A 64 -5.32 14.31 -11.66
CA LEU A 64 -4.79 14.68 -10.36
C LEU A 64 -4.12 16.08 -10.39
N PRO A 65 -4.23 16.85 -9.28
CA PRO A 65 -3.43 18.05 -9.08
C PRO A 65 -1.94 17.78 -9.30
N SER A 66 -1.21 18.75 -9.86
CA SER A 66 0.24 18.62 -10.15
C SER A 66 1.06 18.18 -8.94
N ALA A 67 0.78 18.75 -7.77
CA ALA A 67 1.43 18.39 -6.52
C ALA A 67 1.23 16.91 -6.13
N LEU A 68 0.09 16.31 -6.47
CA LEU A 68 -0.16 14.89 -6.22
C LEU A 68 0.44 13.99 -7.30
N LYS A 69 0.50 14.45 -8.55
CA LYS A 69 1.15 13.71 -9.65
C LYS A 69 2.63 13.45 -9.37
N GLU A 70 3.36 14.45 -8.88
CA GLU A 70 4.78 14.30 -8.50
C GLU A 70 4.98 13.25 -7.39
N ILE A 71 4.05 13.17 -6.43
CA ILE A 71 4.11 12.18 -5.35
C ILE A 71 3.80 10.77 -5.89
N VAL A 72 2.82 10.66 -6.79
CA VAL A 72 2.32 9.36 -7.29
C VAL A 72 3.26 8.73 -8.32
N LEU A 73 3.86 9.53 -9.20
CA LEU A 73 4.81 9.09 -10.24
C LEU A 73 6.24 8.90 -9.73
N GLY A 74 6.52 9.31 -8.49
CA GLY A 74 7.88 9.30 -7.94
C GLY A 74 8.80 10.32 -8.61
N THR A 75 10.08 10.30 -8.23
CA THR A 75 11.09 11.29 -8.65
C THR A 75 11.38 11.29 -10.15
N ASP A 76 11.08 10.18 -10.82
CA ASP A 76 11.51 9.95 -12.19
C ASP A 76 10.34 10.20 -13.17
N GLY A 77 9.12 10.38 -12.68
CA GLY A 77 7.96 10.84 -13.46
C GLY A 77 7.40 9.84 -14.48
N ILE A 78 8.03 8.67 -14.66
CA ILE A 78 7.80 7.76 -15.78
C ILE A 78 6.93 6.56 -15.39
N GLU A 79 6.94 6.14 -14.11
CA GLU A 79 6.21 4.96 -13.63
C GLU A 79 5.37 5.28 -12.39
N LEU A 80 4.16 4.71 -12.26
CA LEU A 80 3.50 4.63 -10.95
C LEU A 80 4.50 4.01 -9.97
N GLY A 81 4.74 4.65 -8.83
CA GLY A 81 5.80 4.29 -7.86
C GLY A 81 5.66 2.92 -7.16
N GLY A 82 5.15 1.90 -7.84
CA GLY A 82 4.94 0.55 -7.30
C GLY A 82 3.86 0.51 -6.22
N TRP A 83 2.91 1.45 -6.23
CA TRP A 83 1.85 1.53 -5.23
C TRP A 83 1.02 0.25 -5.21
N MET A 84 0.93 -0.37 -4.04
CA MET A 84 0.08 -1.53 -3.80
C MET A 84 -1.05 -1.14 -2.84
N PRO A 85 -2.28 -1.67 -3.05
CA PRO A 85 -3.33 -1.48 -2.08
C PRO A 85 -2.91 -2.07 -0.73
N LEU A 86 -3.42 -1.49 0.36
CA LEU A 86 -3.22 -2.02 1.69
C LEU A 86 -3.70 -3.48 1.74
N TYR A 87 -3.05 -4.30 2.58
CA TYR A 87 -3.24 -5.75 2.62
C TYR A 87 -4.72 -6.16 2.52
N ARG A 88 -5.07 -6.81 1.41
CA ARG A 88 -6.25 -7.69 1.36
C ARG A 88 -5.81 -9.11 1.73
#